data_AF-A0A0J1FH95-F1
#
_entry.id   AF-A0A0J1FH95-F1
#
_cell.length_a   1.000
_cell.length_b   1.000
_cell.length_c   1.000
_cell.angle_alpha   90.00
_cell.angle_beta   90.00
_cell.angle_gamma   90.00
#
_symmetry.space_group_name_H-M   'P 1'
#
loop_
_entity.id
_entity.type
_entity.pdbx_description
1 polymer ?
#
loop_
_entity_poly.entity_id
_entity_poly.type
_entity_poly.pdbx_seq_one_letter_code
_entity_poly.pdbx_strand_id
1 'polypeptide(L)'
;MQFKAGRYYVGDLCYVVKDWHQLLTDTDYFRNENCTFKDQPIFVAKTTYGDGTYSDQYSRVYPVDTGSIGIVPVELIDHQPDDANITDFAEDFEAYAREGVLYFGDVAINTNIW
;
A
#
# COMPACT_ATOMS: atom_id res chain seq x y z
N MET A 1 1.05 12.03 -1.35
CA MET A 1 2.24 11.81 -2.21
C MET A 1 1.79 11.59 -3.63
N GLN A 2 2.46 12.21 -4.60
CA GLN A 2 2.09 12.11 -6.02
C GLN A 2 2.77 10.89 -6.67
N PHE A 3 2.01 10.14 -7.44
CA PHE A 3 2.43 8.96 -8.19
C PHE A 3 2.11 9.14 -9.67
N LYS A 4 2.87 8.47 -10.54
CA LYS A 4 2.63 8.47 -11.98
C LYS A 4 1.54 7.45 -12.35
N ALA A 5 0.88 7.68 -13.48
CA ALA A 5 0.05 6.65 -14.11
C ALA A 5 0.88 5.36 -14.29
N GLY A 6 0.28 4.20 -14.03
CA GLY A 6 1.00 2.94 -14.07
C GLY A 6 0.33 1.81 -13.29
N ARG A 7 1.06 0.70 -13.16
CA ARG A 7 0.58 -0.51 -12.46
C ARG A 7 1.21 -0.58 -11.08
N TYR A 8 0.38 -0.69 -10.07
CA TYR A 8 0.83 -0.71 -8.68
C TYR A 8 0.19 -1.86 -7.92
N TYR A 9 0.92 -2.45 -7.00
CA TYR A 9 0.35 -3.29 -5.95
C TYR A 9 -0.17 -2.39 -4.83
N VAL A 10 -1.39 -2.66 -4.35
CA VAL A 10 -1.98 -2.00 -3.17
C VAL A 10 -2.30 -3.08 -2.12
N GLY A 11 -1.72 -2.99 -0.93
CA GLY A 11 -1.92 -3.98 0.12
C GLY A 11 -0.79 -3.98 1.15
N ASP A 12 -0.75 -5.02 1.98
CA ASP A 12 0.36 -5.21 2.91
C ASP A 12 1.64 -5.61 2.15
N LEU A 13 2.65 -4.75 2.23
CA LEU A 13 3.88 -4.93 1.44
C LEU A 13 4.67 -6.19 1.84
N CYS A 14 4.40 -6.78 3.01
CA CYS A 14 5.09 -8.02 3.42
C CYS A 14 4.76 -9.21 2.53
N TYR A 15 3.64 -9.17 1.80
CA TYR A 15 3.24 -10.24 0.87
C TYR A 15 3.94 -10.15 -0.48
N VAL A 16 4.61 -9.05 -0.80
CA VAL A 16 5.18 -8.82 -2.14
C VAL A 16 6.66 -8.46 -2.11
N VAL A 17 7.16 -7.96 -0.97
CA VAL A 17 8.58 -7.66 -0.75
C VAL A 17 9.22 -8.74 0.10
N LYS A 18 10.17 -9.48 -0.49
CA LYS A 18 10.90 -10.57 0.18
C LYS A 18 11.91 -10.05 1.20
N ASP A 19 12.59 -8.95 0.88
CA ASP A 19 13.55 -8.33 1.80
C ASP A 19 12.86 -7.34 2.75
N TRP A 20 11.99 -7.87 3.60
CA TRP A 20 11.17 -7.09 4.52
C TRP A 20 12.02 -6.25 5.49
N HIS A 21 13.15 -6.79 5.96
CA HIS A 21 14.01 -6.07 6.89
C HIS A 21 14.70 -4.87 6.24
N GLN A 22 15.13 -5.01 4.99
CA GLN A 22 15.70 -3.90 4.23
C GLN A 22 14.63 -2.83 3.99
N LEU A 23 13.42 -3.21 3.58
CA LEU A 23 12.30 -2.28 3.40
C LEU A 23 12.02 -1.48 4.69
N LEU A 24 11.93 -2.14 5.84
CA LEU A 24 11.73 -1.46 7.12
C LEU A 24 12.88 -0.51 7.45
N THR A 25 14.12 -0.89 7.15
CA THR A 25 15.30 -0.05 7.40
C THR A 25 15.30 1.19 6.50
N ASP A 26 15.04 1.01 5.20
CA ASP A 26 15.01 2.09 4.20
C ASP A 26 13.88 3.10 4.46
N THR A 27 12.80 2.64 5.08
CA THR A 27 11.61 3.45 5.37
C THR A 27 11.56 4.01 6.80
N ASP A 28 12.61 3.83 7.60
CA ASP A 28 12.61 4.14 9.05
C ASP A 28 11.37 3.57 9.74
N TYR A 29 11.08 2.28 9.49
CA TYR A 29 9.93 1.55 10.03
C TYR A 29 8.59 2.23 9.75
N PHE A 30 8.43 2.80 8.54
CA PHE A 30 7.26 3.56 8.11
C PHE A 30 6.87 4.67 9.09
N ARG A 31 7.87 5.35 9.68
CA ARG A 31 7.65 6.48 10.59
C ARG A 31 6.95 7.66 9.91
N ASN A 32 7.21 7.81 8.62
CA ASN A 32 6.47 8.70 7.73
C ASN A 32 5.75 7.86 6.68
N GLU A 33 4.60 8.32 6.21
CA GLU A 33 3.81 7.56 5.22
C GLU A 33 4.45 7.59 3.83
N ASN A 34 5.05 8.73 3.48
CA ASN A 34 5.76 8.91 2.22
C ASN A 34 7.17 8.35 2.39
N CYS A 35 7.50 7.28 1.66
CA CYS A 35 8.82 6.64 1.72
C CYS A 35 9.42 6.48 0.33
N THR A 36 10.67 6.03 0.31
CA THR A 36 11.38 5.61 -0.90
C THR A 36 11.87 4.18 -0.69
N PHE A 37 11.70 3.32 -1.68
CA PHE A 37 12.25 1.96 -1.69
C PHE A 37 12.87 1.69 -3.05
N LYS A 38 14.12 1.19 -3.09
CA LYS A 38 14.89 1.00 -4.33
C LYS A 38 14.85 2.24 -5.25
N ASP A 39 15.04 3.43 -4.66
CA ASP A 39 15.00 4.75 -5.32
C ASP A 39 13.67 5.14 -5.99
N GLN A 40 12.58 4.41 -5.71
CA GLN A 40 11.24 4.73 -6.20
C GLN A 40 10.32 5.18 -5.06
N PRO A 41 9.36 6.07 -5.34
CA PRO A 41 8.37 6.49 -4.36
C PRO A 41 7.45 5.33 -3.99
N ILE A 42 7.22 5.16 -2.69
CA ILE A 42 6.18 4.29 -2.14
C ILE A 42 5.42 5.05 -1.05
N PHE A 43 4.19 4.62 -0.78
CA PHE A 43 3.41 5.17 0.33
C PHE A 43 2.93 4.01 1.19
N VAL A 44 3.11 4.11 2.52
CA VAL A 44 2.70 3.07 3.48
C VAL A 44 2.08 3.75 4.68
N ALA A 45 0.84 3.41 5.00
CA ALA A 45 0.13 3.96 6.15
C ALA A 45 -0.34 2.86 7.08
N LYS A 46 -0.37 3.19 8.37
CA LYS A 46 -0.92 2.29 9.38
C LYS A 46 -2.44 2.22 9.24
N THR A 47 -2.97 1.03 9.39
CA THR A 47 -4.41 0.81 9.56
C THR A 47 -4.84 1.30 10.95
N THR A 48 -6.12 1.65 11.14
CA THR A 48 -6.60 2.14 12.44
C THR A 48 -6.44 1.11 13.55
N TYR A 49 -6.64 -0.17 13.25
CA TYR A 49 -6.75 -1.22 14.27
C TYR A 49 -5.67 -2.31 14.18
N GLY A 50 -4.71 -2.15 13.27
CA GLY A 50 -3.67 -3.13 13.03
C GLY A 50 -4.13 -4.24 12.08
N ASP A 51 -3.69 -5.45 12.36
CA ASP A 51 -3.92 -6.61 11.50
C ASP A 51 -5.41 -6.89 11.28
N GLY A 52 -5.73 -7.48 10.14
CA GLY A 52 -7.10 -7.80 9.79
C GLY A 52 -7.34 -7.87 8.29
N THR A 53 -8.57 -7.62 7.89
CA THR A 53 -8.98 -7.65 6.49
C THR A 53 -9.87 -6.47 6.21
N TYR A 54 -9.45 -5.63 5.27
CA TYR A 54 -10.13 -4.41 4.89
C TYR A 54 -10.67 -4.52 3.47
N SER A 55 -11.61 -3.66 3.10
CA SER A 55 -12.16 -3.65 1.75
C SER A 55 -12.32 -2.23 1.22
N ASP A 56 -12.25 -2.09 -0.09
CA ASP A 56 -12.52 -0.84 -0.77
C ASP A 56 -13.97 -0.77 -1.31
N GLN A 57 -14.30 0.32 -1.96
CA GLN A 57 -15.61 0.52 -2.58
C GLN A 57 -15.89 -0.40 -3.79
N TYR A 58 -14.87 -1.08 -4.31
CA TYR A 58 -14.98 -2.03 -5.41
C TYR A 58 -15.06 -3.49 -4.93
N SER A 59 -15.22 -3.70 -3.62
CA SER A 59 -15.25 -5.02 -2.97
C SER A 59 -13.95 -5.82 -3.13
N ARG A 60 -12.83 -5.15 -3.41
CA ARG A 60 -11.50 -5.76 -3.32
C ARG A 60 -11.11 -5.90 -1.85
N VAL A 61 -10.38 -6.96 -1.54
CA VAL A 61 -10.07 -7.37 -0.17
C VAL A 61 -8.58 -7.23 0.08
N TYR A 62 -8.22 -6.62 1.20
CA TYR A 62 -6.84 -6.30 1.59
C TYR A 62 -6.54 -6.99 2.93
N PRO A 63 -5.98 -8.21 2.92
CA PRO A 63 -5.45 -8.82 4.14
C PRO A 63 -4.23 -8.02 4.64
N VAL A 64 -4.04 -7.97 5.96
CA VAL A 64 -2.99 -7.21 6.64
C VAL A 64 -2.45 -8.01 7.82
N ASP A 65 -1.13 -8.23 7.84
CA ASP A 65 -0.37 -8.94 8.88
C ASP A 65 0.70 -8.05 9.56
N THR A 66 0.86 -6.81 9.10
CA THR A 66 1.84 -5.85 9.62
C THR A 66 1.21 -4.59 10.21
N GLY A 67 -0.11 -4.56 10.30
CA GLY A 67 -0.91 -3.39 10.66
C GLY A 67 -0.79 -2.23 9.68
N SER A 68 -0.32 -2.46 8.45
CA SER A 68 -0.11 -1.42 7.45
C SER A 68 -0.60 -1.82 6.06
N ILE A 69 -1.01 -0.82 5.27
CA ILE A 69 -1.34 -0.97 3.85
C ILE A 69 -0.52 0.07 3.09
N GLY A 70 0.10 -0.35 2.01
CA GLY A 70 0.90 0.50 1.15
C GLY A 70 0.60 0.33 -0.32
N ILE A 71 1.27 1.17 -1.11
CA ILE A 71 1.30 1.14 -2.57
C ILE A 71 2.75 1.12 -3.04
N VAL A 72 3.05 0.21 -3.96
CA VAL A 72 4.38 0.01 -4.54
C VAL A 72 4.27 -0.30 -6.04
N PRO A 73 5.16 0.23 -6.89
CA PRO A 73 5.19 -0.15 -8.30
C PRO A 73 5.38 -1.66 -8.49
N VAL A 74 4.69 -2.26 -9.46
CA VAL A 74 4.77 -3.71 -9.71
C VAL A 74 6.19 -4.16 -10.08
N GLU A 75 7.00 -3.30 -10.68
CA GLU A 75 8.39 -3.60 -11.01
C GLU A 75 9.31 -3.77 -9.78
N LEU A 76 8.87 -3.35 -8.59
CA LEU A 76 9.66 -3.47 -7.36
C LEU A 76 9.31 -4.68 -6.50
N ILE A 77 8.21 -5.36 -6.79
CA ILE A 77 7.78 -6.55 -6.04
C ILE A 77 8.62 -7.76 -6.44
N ASP A 78 8.90 -8.64 -5.49
CA ASP A 78 9.69 -9.85 -5.72
C ASP A 78 8.84 -11.02 -6.21
N HIS A 79 7.54 -10.98 -5.92
CA HIS A 79 6.54 -11.93 -6.40
C HIS A 79 5.13 -11.32 -6.32
N GLN A 80 4.20 -11.91 -7.06
CA GLN A 80 2.80 -11.50 -7.08
C GLN A 80 1.93 -12.67 -6.59
N PRO A 81 1.31 -12.58 -5.40
CA PRO A 81 0.28 -13.51 -4.96
C PRO A 81 -0.91 -13.56 -5.94
N ASP A 82 -1.62 -14.69 -6.01
CA ASP A 82 -2.77 -14.87 -6.92
C ASP A 82 -3.92 -13.89 -6.62
N ASP A 83 -4.07 -13.49 -5.35
CA ASP A 83 -5.07 -12.56 -4.82
C ASP A 83 -4.52 -11.13 -4.63
N ALA A 84 -3.35 -10.83 -5.20
CA ALA A 84 -2.76 -9.51 -5.13
C ALA A 84 -3.63 -8.44 -5.81
N ASN A 85 -3.91 -7.35 -5.09
CA ASN A 85 -4.62 -6.20 -5.67
C ASN A 85 -3.68 -5.34 -6.53
N ILE A 86 -3.44 -5.81 -7.76
CA ILE A 86 -2.78 -5.00 -8.78
C ILE A 86 -3.81 -4.03 -9.37
N THR A 87 -3.52 -2.74 -9.25
CA THR A 87 -4.38 -1.67 -9.75
C THR A 87 -3.66 -0.92 -10.87
N ASP A 88 -4.33 -0.76 -12.00
CA ASP A 88 -3.87 0.03 -13.13
C ASP A 88 -4.45 1.45 -13.02
N PHE A 89 -3.61 2.43 -12.71
CA PHE A 89 -3.98 3.83 -12.65
C PHE A 89 -3.74 4.48 -14.01
N ALA A 90 -4.81 4.90 -14.67
CA ALA A 90 -4.75 5.47 -16.03
C ALA A 90 -4.15 6.89 -16.07
N GLU A 91 -4.16 7.60 -14.94
CA GLU A 91 -3.68 8.97 -14.79
C GLU A 91 -2.78 9.09 -13.56
N ASP A 92 -1.96 10.15 -13.53
CA ASP A 92 -1.20 10.52 -12.34
C ASP A 92 -2.17 10.74 -11.16
N PHE A 93 -1.78 10.28 -9.97
CA PHE A 93 -2.69 10.23 -8.83
C PHE A 93 -2.00 10.56 -7.51
N GLU A 94 -2.79 10.84 -6.49
CA GLU A 94 -2.29 11.09 -5.14
C GLU A 94 -2.62 9.92 -4.20
N ALA A 95 -1.66 9.53 -3.37
CA ALA A 95 -1.87 8.65 -2.23
C ALA A 95 -1.75 9.42 -0.91
N TYR A 96 -2.69 9.23 0.01
CA TYR A 96 -2.70 9.88 1.32
C TYR A 96 -3.61 9.16 2.31
N ALA A 97 -3.38 9.35 3.61
CA ALA A 97 -4.27 8.89 4.67
C ALA A 97 -5.04 10.08 5.28
N ARG A 98 -6.33 9.88 5.57
CA ARG A 98 -7.15 10.87 6.29
C ARG A 98 -8.25 10.19 7.08
N GLU A 99 -8.35 10.52 8.37
CA GLU A 99 -9.45 10.08 9.25
C GLU A 99 -9.68 8.55 9.18
N GLY A 100 -8.59 7.76 9.17
CA GLY A 100 -8.64 6.29 9.12
C GLY A 100 -9.03 5.69 7.77
N VAL A 101 -9.07 6.50 6.71
CA VAL A 101 -9.26 6.05 5.32
C VAL A 101 -7.97 6.27 4.55
N LEU A 102 -7.54 5.26 3.80
CA LEU A 102 -6.39 5.31 2.91
C LEU A 102 -6.87 5.52 1.47
N TYR A 103 -6.35 6.55 0.82
CA TYR A 103 -6.70 6.92 -0.55
C TYR A 103 -5.51 6.65 -1.47
N PHE A 104 -5.77 6.01 -2.61
CA PHE A 104 -4.82 5.77 -3.69
C PHE A 104 -5.52 6.09 -5.01
N GLY A 105 -5.42 7.32 -5.49
CA GLY A 105 -6.18 7.76 -6.66
C GLY A 105 -7.68 7.61 -6.43
N ASP A 106 -8.33 6.76 -7.23
CA ASP A 106 -9.74 6.45 -7.10
C ASP A 106 -10.04 5.37 -6.05
N VAL A 107 -9.04 4.66 -5.51
CA VAL A 107 -9.22 3.60 -4.51
C VAL A 107 -9.30 4.18 -3.10
N ALA A 108 -10.31 3.80 -2.32
CA ALA A 108 -10.47 4.22 -0.93
C ALA A 108 -10.69 3.02 -0.01
N ILE A 109 -9.78 2.81 0.94
CA ILE A 109 -9.82 1.71 1.92
C ILE A 109 -10.13 2.29 3.29
N ASN A 110 -11.33 2.05 3.79
CA ASN A 110 -11.73 2.48 5.13
C ASN A 110 -11.19 1.48 6.16
N THR A 111 -10.32 1.94 7.06
CA THR A 111 -9.74 1.12 8.14
C THR A 111 -10.40 1.38 9.50
N ASN A 112 -11.37 2.30 9.57
CA ASN A 112 -12.19 2.58 10.76
C ASN A 112 -13.44 1.68 10.88
N ILE A 113 -13.52 0.60 10.12
CA ILE A 113 -14.63 -0.36 10.18
C ILE A 113 -14.17 -1.60 10.93
N TRP A 114 -14.96 -2.01 11.93
CA TRP A 114 -14.89 -3.30 12.61
C TRP A 114 -16.19 -4.06 12.37
#